data_AF-A0A0E4FW09-F1
#
_entry.id   AF-A0A0E4FW09-F1
#
_cell.length_a   1.000
_cell.length_b   1.000
_cell.length_c   1.000
_cell.angle_alpha   90.00
_cell.angle_beta   90.00
_cell.angle_gamma   90.00
#
_symmetry.space_group_name_H-M   'P 1'
#
loop_
_entity.id
_entity.type
_entity.pdbx_description
1 polymer ?
#
loop_
_entity_poly.entity_id
_entity_poly.type
_entity_poly.pdbx_seq_one_letter_code
_entity_poly.pdbx_strand_id
1 'polypeptide(L)'
;MLEAGGEGPSPDLVHILSPFDPLIIQRKRTSLIFGYNHLFEAYVPKAKRKLGYFALPVLVGDEIVAALDLKTDRQAKKLLMQKWTWVGEGRKTAGRKELKRVIEEELDRFERFQLAD
;
A
#
# COMPACT_ATOMS: atom_id res chain seq x y z
N MET A 1 -7.40 -30.82 5.56
CA MET A 1 -8.28 -29.73 6.03
C MET A 1 -7.42 -28.89 6.94
N LEU A 2 -6.83 -27.82 6.42
CA LEU A 2 -6.03 -26.89 7.21
C LEU A 2 -7.01 -25.89 7.81
N GLU A 3 -7.06 -25.84 9.13
CA GLU A 3 -7.87 -24.94 9.92
C GLU A 3 -7.51 -23.49 9.55
N ALA A 4 -8.44 -22.76 8.93
CA ALA A 4 -8.32 -21.34 8.72
C ALA A 4 -8.58 -20.63 10.05
N GLY A 5 -7.52 -20.51 10.86
CA GLY A 5 -7.51 -19.65 12.04
C GLY A 5 -7.80 -18.22 11.61
N GLY A 6 -8.93 -17.69 12.05
CA GLY A 6 -9.28 -16.29 11.90
C GLY A 6 -8.41 -15.45 12.82
N GLU A 7 -7.27 -14.99 12.30
CA GLU A 7 -6.43 -14.00 12.95
C GLU A 7 -6.18 -12.92 11.90
N GLY A 8 -6.43 -11.66 12.27
CA GLY A 8 -6.16 -10.53 11.36
C GLY A 8 -4.68 -10.53 10.95
N PRO A 9 -4.30 -9.75 9.93
CA PRO A 9 -2.94 -9.79 9.40
C PRO A 9 -1.92 -9.60 10.53
N SER A 10 -0.97 -10.53 10.67
CA SER A 10 0.11 -10.39 11.65
C SER A 10 0.93 -9.13 11.29
N PRO A 11 1.08 -8.17 12.21
CA PRO A 11 1.76 -6.90 11.93
C PRO A 11 3.28 -7.02 11.75
N ASP A 12 3.83 -8.24 11.85
CA ASP A 12 5.28 -8.48 11.76
C ASP A 12 5.86 -8.15 10.38
N LEU A 13 5.03 -8.09 9.34
CA LEU A 13 5.43 -7.85 7.96
C LEU A 13 4.62 -6.69 7.36
N VAL A 14 5.24 -5.53 7.18
CA VAL A 14 4.65 -4.36 6.52
C VAL A 14 5.54 -3.90 5.39
N HIS A 15 5.00 -3.81 4.18
CA HIS A 15 5.72 -3.39 2.99
C HIS A 15 4.93 -2.40 2.14
N ILE A 16 5.60 -1.33 1.72
CA ILE A 16 5.10 -0.38 0.73
C ILE A 16 5.65 -0.79 -0.63
N LEU A 17 4.79 -1.32 -1.48
CA LEU A 17 5.17 -1.93 -2.76
C LEU A 17 5.12 -0.93 -3.90
N SER A 18 6.11 -1.00 -4.79
CA SER A 18 6.08 -0.25 -6.05
C SER A 18 4.93 -0.75 -6.95
N PRO A 19 4.27 0.11 -7.75
CA PRO A 19 3.33 -0.34 -8.79
C PRO A 19 4.00 -1.27 -9.83
N PHE A 20 5.33 -1.26 -9.89
CA PHE A 20 6.15 -2.11 -10.76
C PHE A 20 6.75 -3.32 -10.06
N ASP A 21 6.47 -3.50 -8.76
CA ASP A 21 6.91 -4.69 -8.04
C ASP A 21 6.35 -5.96 -8.69
N PRO A 22 7.12 -7.07 -8.80
CA PRO A 22 6.63 -8.33 -9.37
C PRO A 22 5.32 -8.84 -8.75
N LEU A 23 5.06 -8.53 -7.47
CA LEU A 23 3.82 -8.87 -6.77
C LEU A 23 2.62 -8.04 -7.23
N ILE A 24 2.85 -6.85 -7.78
CA ILE A 24 1.81 -5.89 -8.17
C ILE A 24 1.60 -5.82 -9.69
N ILE A 25 2.69 -5.84 -10.47
CA ILE A 25 2.62 -5.68 -11.93
C ILE A 25 1.87 -6.83 -12.61
N GLN A 26 1.92 -8.03 -12.02
CA GLN A 26 1.21 -9.22 -12.49
C GLN A 26 -0.24 -9.26 -11.99
N ARG A 27 -1.07 -8.34 -12.48
CA ARG A 27 -2.45 -8.09 -12.01
C ARG A 27 -3.31 -9.34 -11.79
N LYS A 28 -3.21 -10.35 -12.67
CA LYS A 28 -3.95 -11.62 -12.50
C LYS A 28 -3.52 -12.38 -11.24
N ARG A 29 -2.22 -12.43 -10.95
CA ARG A 29 -1.68 -13.06 -9.75
C ARG A 29 -1.98 -12.23 -8.51
N THR A 30 -1.82 -10.91 -8.59
CA THR A 30 -2.17 -10.00 -7.49
C THR A 30 -3.63 -10.16 -7.07
N SER A 31 -4.55 -10.23 -8.04
CA SER A 31 -5.97 -10.43 -7.75
C SER A 31 -6.29 -11.82 -7.22
N LEU A 32 -5.55 -12.86 -7.63
CA LEU A 32 -5.77 -14.23 -7.18
C LEU A 32 -5.27 -14.43 -5.73
N ILE A 33 -4.10 -13.88 -5.41
CA ILE A 33 -3.43 -14.07 -4.11
C ILE A 33 -4.01 -13.12 -3.06
N PHE A 34 -4.19 -11.84 -3.40
CA PHE A 34 -4.52 -10.78 -2.44
C PHE A 34 -5.94 -10.22 -2.61
N GLY A 35 -6.74 -10.72 -3.56
CA GLY A 35 -8.02 -10.11 -3.90
C GLY A 35 -7.92 -8.65 -4.40
N TYR A 36 -6.71 -8.17 -4.70
CA TYR A 36 -6.42 -6.77 -4.96
C TYR A 36 -6.17 -6.51 -6.45
N ASN A 37 -6.87 -5.50 -6.98
CA ASN A 37 -6.80 -5.09 -8.37
C ASN A 37 -6.14 -3.72 -8.50
N HIS A 38 -4.81 -3.69 -8.41
CA HIS A 38 -4.06 -2.45 -8.61
C HIS A 38 -4.21 -1.94 -10.05
N LEU A 39 -4.30 -0.61 -10.18
CA LEU A 39 -4.19 0.09 -11.45
C LEU A 39 -3.19 1.22 -11.25
N PHE A 40 -2.15 1.24 -12.08
CA PHE A 40 -1.20 2.35 -12.12
C PHE A 40 -1.83 3.52 -12.89
N GLU A 41 -2.24 4.57 -12.18
CA GLU A 41 -3.10 5.61 -12.74
C GLU A 41 -2.34 6.86 -13.25
N ALA A 42 -1.03 6.78 -13.41
CA ALA A 42 -0.23 7.86 -14.01
C ALA A 42 -0.74 8.25 -15.41
N TYR A 43 -1.18 7.25 -16.18
CA TYR A 43 -1.76 7.40 -17.52
C TYR A 43 -3.27 7.72 -17.53
N VAL A 44 -3.91 7.71 -16.37
CA VAL A 44 -5.34 8.06 -16.24
C VAL A 44 -5.44 9.57 -16.05
N PRO A 45 -6.38 10.26 -16.73
CA PRO A 45 -6.63 11.69 -16.49
C PRO A 45 -6.89 11.98 -15.01
N LYS A 46 -6.34 13.08 -14.49
CA LYS A 46 -6.38 13.41 -13.04
C LYS A 46 -7.77 13.26 -12.42
N ALA A 47 -8.83 13.71 -13.11
CA ALA A 47 -10.21 13.65 -12.63
C ALA A 47 -10.80 12.23 -12.54
N LYS A 48 -10.21 11.24 -13.23
CA LYS A 48 -10.66 9.84 -13.25
C LYS A 48 -9.85 8.92 -12.34
N ARG A 49 -8.81 9.45 -11.68
CA ARG A 49 -7.94 8.68 -10.77
C ARG A 49 -8.70 8.30 -9.50
N LYS A 50 -8.70 7.01 -9.14
CA LYS A 50 -9.29 6.51 -7.90
C LYS A 50 -8.25 6.43 -6.79
N LEU A 51 -7.05 5.95 -7.08
CA LEU A 51 -5.99 5.76 -6.09
C LEU A 51 -5.02 6.93 -6.04
N GLY A 52 -4.75 7.58 -7.18
CA GLY A 52 -3.77 8.66 -7.26
C GLY A 52 -2.74 8.46 -8.37
N TYR A 53 -1.85 9.42 -8.57
CA TYR A 53 -0.91 9.39 -9.71
C TYR A 53 0.09 8.24 -9.61
N PHE A 54 0.68 8.04 -8.43
CA PHE A 54 1.71 7.06 -8.14
C PHE A 54 1.38 6.34 -6.82
N ALA A 55 0.21 5.69 -6.80
CA ALA A 55 -0.25 4.96 -5.63
C ALA A 55 0.57 3.69 -5.39
N LEU A 56 1.12 3.54 -4.18
CA LEU A 56 1.88 2.40 -3.70
C LEU A 56 0.98 1.49 -2.86
N PRO A 57 0.72 0.23 -3.27
CA PRO A 57 0.01 -0.74 -2.43
C PRO A 57 0.77 -1.04 -1.14
N VAL A 58 0.04 -1.21 -0.05
CA VAL A 58 0.63 -1.54 1.26
C VAL A 58 0.17 -2.92 1.69
N LEU A 59 1.13 -3.83 1.77
CA LEU A 59 0.96 -5.20 2.27
C LEU A 59 1.20 -5.18 3.79
N VAL A 60 0.25 -5.72 4.56
CA VAL A 60 0.39 -5.99 5.99
C VAL A 60 0.06 -7.47 6.19
N GLY A 61 1.01 -8.25 6.69
CA GLY A 61 0.93 -9.70 6.73
C GLY A 61 0.76 -10.27 5.31
N ASP A 62 -0.42 -10.84 5.05
CA ASP A 62 -0.83 -11.46 3.80
C ASP A 62 -1.88 -10.64 3.02
N GLU A 63 -2.20 -9.42 3.47
CA GLU A 63 -3.29 -8.61 2.93
C GLU A 63 -2.84 -7.24 2.42
N ILE A 64 -3.36 -6.82 1.28
CA ILE A 64 -3.19 -5.45 0.80
C ILE A 64 -4.29 -4.57 1.39
N VAL A 65 -3.93 -3.74 2.37
CA VAL A 65 -4.88 -2.99 3.21
C VAL A 65 -4.97 -1.50 2.86
N ALA A 66 -3.97 -0.95 2.18
CA ALA A 66 -3.96 0.45 1.77
C ALA A 66 -3.29 0.66 0.40
N ALA A 67 -3.55 1.82 -0.20
CA ALA A 67 -2.81 2.35 -1.33
C ALA A 67 -2.48 3.82 -1.05
N LEU A 68 -1.19 4.15 -1.10
CA LEU A 68 -0.65 5.46 -0.71
C LEU A 68 -0.12 6.18 -1.94
N ASP A 69 -0.80 7.25 -2.37
CA ASP A 69 -0.27 8.13 -3.42
C ASP A 69 0.79 9.04 -2.80
N LEU A 70 2.05 8.81 -3.15
CA LEU A 70 3.19 9.54 -2.60
C LEU A 70 3.85 10.36 -3.69
N LYS A 71 4.36 11.54 -3.30
CA LYS A 71 5.22 12.37 -4.13
C LYS A 71 6.52 12.65 -3.39
N THR A 72 7.65 12.31 -3.99
CA THR A 72 8.96 12.66 -3.43
C THR A 72 9.31 14.11 -3.76
N ASP A 73 9.53 14.93 -2.73
CA ASP A 73 10.15 16.24 -2.84
C ASP A 73 11.62 16.12 -2.48
N ARG A 74 12.47 16.04 -3.51
CA ARG A 74 13.92 15.87 -3.33
C ARG A 74 14.61 17.14 -2.83
N GLN A 75 14.05 18.32 -3.07
CA GLN A 75 14.63 19.57 -2.58
C GLN A 75 14.39 19.71 -1.08
N ALA A 76 13.17 19.42 -0.63
CA ALA A 76 12.82 19.44 0.77
C ALA A 76 13.28 18.18 1.53
N LYS A 77 13.81 17.16 0.83
CA LYS A 77 14.11 15.82 1.34
C LYS A 77 12.91 15.24 2.12
N LYS A 78 11.74 15.17 1.46
CA LYS A 78 10.50 14.66 2.06
C LYS A 78 9.68 13.79 1.12
N LEU A 79 8.94 12.84 1.66
CA LEU A 79 7.82 12.17 1.02
C LEU A 79 6.51 12.87 1.39
N LEU A 80 5.78 13.32 0.37
CA LEU A 80 4.51 14.03 0.52
C LEU A 80 3.36 13.07 0.25
N MET A 81 2.57 12.78 1.29
CA MET A 81 1.31 12.03 1.16
C MET A 81 0.28 12.84 0.36
N GLN A 82 -0.02 12.41 -0.86
CA GLN A 82 -1.06 13.02 -1.69
C GLN A 82 -2.43 12.44 -1.37
N LYS A 83 -2.50 11.13 -1.13
CA LYS A 83 -3.74 10.43 -0.83
C LYS A 83 -3.50 9.12 -0.10
N TRP A 84 -4.28 8.88 0.95
CA TRP A 84 -4.40 7.57 1.60
C TRP A 84 -5.72 6.94 1.21
N THR A 85 -5.69 5.73 0.63
CA THR A 85 -6.89 4.97 0.30
C THR A 85 -6.89 3.62 0.99
N TRP A 86 -7.87 3.37 1.85
CA TRP A 86 -8.08 2.04 2.45
C TRP A 86 -8.67 1.07 1.42
N VAL A 87 -8.09 -0.13 1.32
CA VAL A 87 -8.50 -1.19 0.39
C VAL A 87 -8.54 -2.54 1.12
N GLY A 88 -9.06 -3.58 0.48
CA GLY A 88 -9.17 -4.92 1.07
C GLY A 88 -9.79 -4.90 2.48
N GLU A 89 -9.18 -5.64 3.39
CA GLU A 89 -9.54 -5.71 4.80
C GLU A 89 -9.39 -4.38 5.55
N GLY A 90 -8.49 -3.50 5.09
CA GLY A 90 -8.38 -2.13 5.59
C GLY A 90 -9.64 -1.29 5.37
N ARG A 91 -10.61 -1.74 4.55
CA ARG A 91 -11.94 -1.10 4.45
C ARG A 91 -12.79 -1.28 5.70
N LYS A 92 -12.55 -2.31 6.49
CA LYS A 92 -13.21 -2.50 7.78
C LYS A 92 -12.66 -1.47 8.76
N THR A 93 -13.53 -0.83 9.55
CA THR A 93 -13.09 0.20 10.51
C THR A 93 -12.41 -0.40 11.73
N ALA A 94 -12.84 -1.60 12.13
CA ALA A 94 -12.18 -2.37 13.19
C ALA A 94 -10.72 -2.65 12.79
N GLY A 95 -9.78 -2.42 13.71
CA GLY A 95 -8.34 -2.65 13.47
C GLY A 95 -7.60 -1.54 12.71
N ARG A 96 -8.29 -0.56 12.09
CA ARG A 96 -7.61 0.52 11.33
C ARG A 96 -6.62 1.33 12.14
N LYS A 97 -6.86 1.55 13.43
CA LYS A 97 -5.95 2.29 14.30
C LYS A 97 -4.58 1.61 14.33
N GLU A 98 -4.59 0.29 14.46
CA GLU A 98 -3.37 -0.51 14.50
C GLU A 98 -2.71 -0.60 13.12
N LEU A 99 -3.50 -0.87 12.07
CA LEU A 99 -3.00 -0.83 10.70
C LEU A 99 -2.34 0.51 10.36
N LYS A 100 -2.97 1.62 10.75
CA LYS A 100 -2.43 2.96 10.51
C LYS A 100 -1.09 3.15 11.21
N ARG A 101 -0.99 2.74 12.48
CA ARG A 101 0.26 2.83 13.27
C ARG A 101 1.41 2.10 12.58
N VAL A 102 1.22 0.83 12.22
CA VAL A 102 2.30 0.02 11.62
C VAL A 102 2.66 0.49 10.20
N ILE A 103 1.69 1.03 9.45
CA ILE A 103 1.96 1.61 8.13
C ILE A 103 2.72 2.95 8.26
N GLU A 104 2.43 3.76 9.27
CA GLU A 104 3.19 4.99 9.56
C GLU A 104 4.65 4.67 9.95
N GLU A 105 4.87 3.62 10.74
CA GLU A 105 6.23 3.14 11.06
C GLU A 105 7.00 2.66 9.82
N GLU A 106 6.32 1.96 8.91
CA GLU A 106 6.92 1.57 7.63
C GLU A 106 7.14 2.77 6.69
N LEU A 107 6.25 3.77 6.70
CA LEU A 107 6.44 5.01 5.94
C LEU A 107 7.72 5.74 6.38
N ASP A 108 8.00 5.79 7.68
CA ASP A 108 9.24 6.40 8.19
C ASP A 108 10.49 5.64 7.70
N ARG A 109 10.42 4.30 7.66
CA ARG A 109 11.51 3.47 7.09
C ARG A 109 11.66 3.70 5.59
N PHE A 110 10.55 3.72 4.87
CA PHE A 110 10.49 3.91 3.43
C PHE A 110 10.98 5.30 3.01
N GLU A 111 10.65 6.36 3.76
CA GLU A 111 11.15 7.71 3.52
C GLU A 111 12.68 7.77 3.63
N ARG A 112 13.25 7.19 4.70
CA ARG A 112 14.71 7.11 4.85
C ARG A 112 15.37 6.35 3.70
N PHE A 113 14.76 5.26 3.24
CA PHE A 113 15.27 4.50 2.09
C PHE A 113 15.21 5.31 0.79
N GLN A 114 14.09 6.00 0.51
CA GLN A 114 13.90 6.77 -0.74
C GLN A 114 14.79 8.01 -0.85
N LEU A 115 15.27 8.53 0.29
CA LEU A 115 16.04 9.76 0.40
C LEU A 115 17.49 9.52 0.85
N ALA A 116 17.92 8.27 0.96
CA ALA A 116 19.32 7.94 1.18
C ALA A 116 20.16 8.43 0.00
N ASP A 117 21.31 9.04 0.31
CA ASP A 117 22.29 9.56 -0.66
C ASP A 117 23.20 8.43 -1.19
#